data_AF-A0A6C0FRY8-F1
#
_entry.id   AF-A0A6C0FRY8-F1
#
_cell.length_a   1.000
_cell.length_b   1.000
_cell.length_c   1.000
_cell.angle_alpha   90.00
_cell.angle_beta   90.00
_cell.angle_gamma   90.00
#
_symmetry.space_group_name_H-M   'P 1'
#
loop_
_entity.id
_entity.type
_entity.pdbx_description
1 polymer ?
#
loop_
_entity_poly.entity_id
_entity_poly.type
_entity_poly.pdbx_seq_one_letter_code
_entity_poly.pdbx_strand_id
1 'polypeptide(L)'
;MEPNQGIAPEWVKEFVGSAHGDLNRVQQLLEQEPGLLNAAWDWGGGDWETALGAAAHMGRRDIALYLLERGARLDLFAAAMLGKLAIVEAMIADRPELKQALGPHGIPLLAHAVAGGEEASAVAALLQ
;
A
#
# COMPACT_ATOMS: atom_id res chain seq x y z
N MET A 1 7.73 -24.53 -20.08
CA MET A 1 7.73 -24.24 -18.64
C MET A 1 6.42 -24.78 -18.11
N GLU A 2 6.48 -25.63 -17.09
CA GLU A 2 5.27 -25.97 -16.31
C GLU A 2 4.65 -24.67 -15.78
N PRO A 3 3.31 -24.55 -15.74
CA PRO A 3 2.68 -23.38 -15.15
C PRO A 3 3.10 -23.27 -13.69
N ASN A 4 3.63 -22.10 -13.31
CA ASN A 4 3.97 -21.87 -11.90
C ASN A 4 2.69 -21.99 -11.08
N GLN A 5 2.72 -22.82 -10.04
CA GLN A 5 1.56 -23.02 -9.17
C GLN A 5 1.22 -21.68 -8.50
N GLY A 6 -0.07 -21.35 -8.41
CA GLY A 6 -0.50 -20.13 -7.73
C GLY A 6 -0.09 -20.14 -6.25
N ILE A 7 0.20 -18.96 -5.70
CA ILE A 7 0.50 -18.78 -4.27
C ILE A 7 -0.73 -19.20 -3.46
N ALA A 8 -0.50 -19.90 -2.35
CA ALA A 8 -1.57 -20.37 -1.50
C ALA A 8 -2.33 -19.16 -0.87
N PRO A 9 -3.66 -19.10 -0.93
CA PRO A 9 -4.43 -17.92 -0.51
C PRO A 9 -4.19 -17.50 0.94
N GLU A 10 -3.97 -18.44 1.84
CA GLU A 10 -3.69 -18.19 3.24
C GLU A 10 -2.36 -17.45 3.46
N TRP A 11 -1.37 -17.68 2.60
CA TRP A 11 -0.10 -16.93 2.61
C TRP A 11 -0.33 -15.49 2.18
N VAL A 12 -1.17 -15.27 1.16
CA VAL A 12 -1.53 -13.92 0.72
C VAL A 12 -2.26 -13.16 1.83
N LYS A 13 -3.25 -13.79 2.44
CA LYS A 13 -4.00 -13.21 3.56
C LYS A 13 -3.09 -12.86 4.73
N GLU A 14 -2.21 -13.78 5.12
CA GLU A 14 -1.29 -13.55 6.22
C GLU A 14 -0.31 -12.41 5.90
N PHE A 15 0.27 -12.40 4.70
CA PHE A 15 1.22 -11.38 4.28
C PHE A 15 0.61 -9.97 4.27
N VAL A 16 -0.57 -9.81 3.67
CA VAL A 16 -1.30 -8.53 3.64
C VAL A 16 -1.72 -8.12 5.06
N GLY A 17 -2.24 -9.06 5.85
CA GLY A 17 -2.59 -8.83 7.25
C GLY A 17 -1.39 -8.36 8.10
N SER A 18 -0.25 -9.03 7.99
CA SER A 18 0.97 -8.65 8.73
C SER A 18 1.49 -7.27 8.35
N ALA A 19 1.30 -6.83 7.10
CA ALA A 19 1.76 -5.53 6.65
C ALA A 19 1.07 -4.33 7.32
N HIS A 20 0.00 -4.56 8.09
CA HIS A 20 -0.59 -3.54 8.95
C HIS A 20 0.32 -3.15 10.13
N GLY A 21 1.31 -3.97 10.50
CA GLY A 21 2.24 -3.56 11.54
C GLY A 21 3.37 -4.49 11.98
N ASP A 22 3.50 -5.68 11.42
CA ASP A 22 4.54 -6.64 11.76
C ASP A 22 5.58 -6.77 10.63
N LEU A 23 6.55 -5.86 10.63
CA LEU A 23 7.65 -5.86 9.66
C LEU A 23 8.45 -7.16 9.68
N ASN A 24 8.68 -7.75 10.86
CA ASN A 24 9.45 -8.98 10.98
C ASN A 24 8.72 -10.14 10.29
N ARG A 25 7.38 -10.23 10.47
CA ARG A 25 6.60 -11.26 9.80
C ARG A 25 6.51 -11.04 8.29
N VAL A 26 6.34 -9.80 7.84
CA VAL A 26 6.41 -9.43 6.42
C VAL A 26 7.73 -9.89 5.80
N GLN A 27 8.85 -9.64 6.48
CA GLN A 27 10.19 -10.07 6.05
C GLN A 27 10.29 -11.59 5.90
N GLN A 28 9.89 -12.33 6.94
CA GLN A 28 9.95 -13.79 6.95
C GLN A 28 9.09 -14.42 5.85
N LEU A 29 7.88 -13.92 5.63
CA LEU A 29 6.96 -14.41 4.62
C LEU A 29 7.50 -14.15 3.21
N LEU A 30 8.01 -12.95 2.97
CA LEU A 30 8.53 -12.57 1.65
C LEU A 30 9.83 -13.29 1.29
N GLU A 31 10.66 -13.63 2.27
CA GLU A 31 11.84 -14.50 2.07
C GLU A 31 11.44 -15.93 1.67
N GLN A 32 10.34 -16.45 2.24
CA GLN A 32 9.86 -17.80 1.94
C GLN A 32 9.11 -17.89 0.61
N GLU A 33 8.32 -16.87 0.26
CA GLU A 33 7.57 -16.79 -0.99
C GLU A 33 7.68 -15.38 -1.60
N PRO A 34 8.70 -15.14 -2.45
CA PRO A 34 8.92 -13.84 -3.10
C PRO A 34 7.75 -13.37 -3.98
N GLY A 35 6.91 -14.30 -4.46
CA GLY A 35 5.71 -13.98 -5.23
C GLY A 35 4.68 -13.14 -4.46
N LEU A 36 4.74 -13.13 -3.12
CA LEU A 36 3.83 -12.37 -2.27
C LEU A 36 3.94 -10.85 -2.47
N LEU A 37 5.07 -10.33 -2.95
CA LEU A 37 5.38 -8.90 -2.98
C LEU A 37 4.26 -8.02 -3.54
N ASN A 38 3.61 -8.48 -4.61
CA ASN A 38 2.52 -7.77 -5.28
C ASN A 38 1.20 -8.57 -5.24
N ALA A 39 1.10 -9.56 -4.37
CA ALA A 39 -0.15 -10.27 -4.14
C ALA A 39 -1.15 -9.34 -3.44
N ALA A 40 -2.43 -9.54 -3.74
CA ALA A 40 -3.53 -8.80 -3.15
C ALA A 40 -4.54 -9.77 -2.54
N TRP A 41 -5.06 -9.41 -1.37
CA TRP A 41 -6.12 -10.13 -0.69
C TRP A 41 -7.45 -9.41 -0.92
N ASP A 42 -8.50 -10.18 -1.23
CA ASP A 42 -9.87 -9.68 -1.29
C ASP A 42 -10.52 -9.85 0.10
N TRP A 43 -10.73 -8.74 0.79
CA TRP A 43 -11.47 -8.74 2.07
C TRP A 43 -12.97 -8.99 1.89
N GLY A 44 -13.45 -9.02 0.64
CA GLY A 44 -14.84 -9.17 0.25
C GLY A 44 -15.45 -7.86 -0.23
N GLY A 45 -16.48 -7.94 -1.08
CA GLY A 45 -17.21 -6.75 -1.54
C GLY A 45 -16.43 -5.83 -2.47
N GLY A 46 -15.32 -6.31 -3.05
CA GLY A 46 -14.44 -5.51 -3.93
C GLY A 46 -13.33 -4.77 -3.18
N ASP A 47 -13.14 -5.04 -1.89
CA ASP A 47 -12.08 -4.47 -1.05
C ASP A 47 -10.76 -5.24 -1.23
N TRP A 48 -10.05 -4.93 -2.30
CA TRP A 48 -8.75 -5.53 -2.61
C TRP A 48 -7.60 -4.75 -1.99
N GLU A 49 -6.70 -5.47 -1.32
CA GLU A 49 -5.58 -4.85 -0.63
C GLU A 49 -4.26 -5.58 -0.89
N THR A 50 -3.20 -4.81 -1.17
CA THR A 50 -1.81 -5.29 -1.19
C THR A 50 -1.14 -5.02 0.15
N ALA A 51 -0.03 -5.70 0.44
CA ALA A 51 0.77 -5.38 1.64
C ALA A 51 1.24 -3.91 1.67
N LEU A 52 1.50 -3.29 0.51
CA LEU A 52 1.84 -1.88 0.44
C LEU A 52 0.65 -0.99 0.81
N GLY A 53 -0.56 -1.33 0.35
CA GLY A 53 -1.81 -0.65 0.72
C GLY A 53 -2.11 -0.73 2.21
N ALA A 54 -1.93 -1.90 2.82
CA ALA A 54 -2.04 -2.12 4.26
C ALA A 54 -1.07 -1.21 5.05
N ALA A 55 0.20 -1.21 4.66
CA ALA A 55 1.20 -0.36 5.30
C ALA A 55 0.89 1.14 5.12
N ALA A 56 0.38 1.54 3.95
CA ALA A 56 0.06 2.92 3.63
C ALA A 56 -1.08 3.48 4.49
N HIS A 57 -2.19 2.76 4.66
CA HIS A 57 -3.30 3.29 5.47
C HIS A 57 -2.99 3.27 6.97
N MET A 58 -2.08 2.38 7.40
CA MET A 58 -1.59 2.30 8.78
C MET A 58 -0.45 3.27 9.11
N GLY A 59 0.05 4.05 8.14
CA GLY A 59 1.21 4.94 8.35
C GLY A 59 2.53 4.20 8.60
N ARG A 60 2.63 2.92 8.25
CA ARG A 60 3.80 2.07 8.47
C ARG A 60 4.87 2.30 7.41
N ARG A 61 5.50 3.49 7.49
CA ARG A 61 6.59 3.91 6.60
C ARG A 61 7.72 2.89 6.52
N ASP A 62 8.07 2.26 7.64
CA ASP A 62 9.07 1.20 7.75
C ASP A 62 8.75 0.01 6.82
N ILE A 63 7.50 -0.47 6.85
CA ILE A 63 7.03 -1.58 6.02
C ILE A 63 6.91 -1.15 4.55
N ALA A 64 6.33 0.02 4.29
CA ALA A 64 6.15 0.51 2.92
C ALA A 64 7.49 0.70 2.19
N LEU A 65 8.50 1.29 2.85
CA LEU A 65 9.83 1.47 2.27
C LEU A 65 10.52 0.13 2.03
N TYR A 66 10.44 -0.80 2.99
CA TYR A 66 10.99 -2.16 2.84
C TYR A 66 10.43 -2.89 1.61
N LEU A 67 9.11 -2.79 1.38
CA LEU A 67 8.43 -3.40 0.24
C LEU A 67 8.84 -2.73 -1.08
N LEU A 68 8.91 -1.39 -1.10
CA LEU A 68 9.32 -0.63 -2.29
C LEU A 68 10.78 -0.90 -2.67
N GLU A 69 11.69 -1.04 -1.71
CA GLU A 69 13.09 -1.44 -1.95
C GLU A 69 13.22 -2.81 -2.63
N ARG A 70 12.20 -3.67 -2.49
CA ARG A 70 12.12 -4.99 -3.14
C ARG A 70 11.37 -4.98 -4.46
N GLY A 71 10.87 -3.82 -4.90
CA GLY A 71 10.17 -3.67 -6.17
C GLY A 71 8.65 -3.84 -6.07
N ALA A 72 8.05 -3.64 -4.89
CA ALA A 72 6.60 -3.46 -4.81
C ALA A 72 6.18 -2.29 -5.73
N ARG A 73 5.04 -2.43 -6.40
CA ARG A 73 4.53 -1.39 -7.29
C ARG A 73 3.97 -0.25 -6.46
N LEU A 74 4.57 0.94 -6.58
CA LEU A 74 4.06 2.14 -5.93
C LEU A 74 2.65 2.46 -6.44
N ASP A 75 1.71 2.63 -5.51
CA ASP A 75 0.38 3.16 -5.78
C ASP A 75 0.23 4.60 -5.25
N LEU A 76 -0.90 5.22 -5.57
CA LEU A 76 -1.22 6.59 -5.16
C LEU A 76 -1.33 6.74 -3.63
N PHE A 77 -1.85 5.73 -2.94
CA PHE A 77 -2.10 5.77 -1.50
C PHE A 77 -0.80 5.71 -0.70
N ALA A 78 0.11 4.82 -1.09
CA ALA A 78 1.46 4.76 -0.57
C ALA A 78 2.28 6.00 -0.95
N ALA A 79 2.11 6.54 -2.17
CA ALA A 79 2.74 7.80 -2.54
C ALA A 79 2.27 8.95 -1.64
N ALA A 80 0.97 8.98 -1.30
CA ALA A 80 0.41 9.97 -0.40
C ALA A 80 0.94 9.83 1.04
N MET A 81 0.87 8.62 1.62
CA MET A 81 1.42 8.34 2.96
C MET A 81 2.92 8.63 3.04
N LEU A 82 3.70 8.33 1.99
CA LEU A 82 5.14 8.56 2.00
C LEU A 82 5.56 10.02 1.76
N GLY A 83 4.60 10.93 1.53
CA GLY A 83 4.88 12.34 1.29
C GLY A 83 5.44 12.64 -0.11
N LYS A 84 5.17 11.79 -1.11
CA LYS A 84 5.68 11.98 -2.48
C LYS A 84 4.89 13.04 -3.24
N LEU A 85 4.98 14.30 -2.78
CA LEU A 85 4.17 15.43 -3.25
C LEU A 85 4.12 15.57 -4.76
N ALA A 86 5.27 15.59 -5.44
CA ALA A 86 5.32 15.77 -6.89
C ALA A 86 4.56 14.67 -7.67
N ILE A 87 4.54 13.44 -7.15
CA ILE A 87 3.80 12.33 -7.78
C ILE A 87 2.29 12.54 -7.57
N VAL A 88 1.89 12.82 -6.32
CA VAL A 88 0.47 13.02 -5.99
C VAL A 88 -0.09 14.23 -6.74
N GLU A 89 0.62 15.34 -6.75
CA GLU A 89 0.25 16.56 -7.48
C GLU A 89 0.07 16.30 -8.98
N ALA A 90 1.00 15.58 -9.62
CA ALA A 90 0.87 15.22 -11.02
C ALA A 90 -0.36 14.34 -11.30
N MET A 91 -0.66 13.38 -10.43
CA MET A 91 -1.84 12.52 -10.57
C MET A 91 -3.15 13.30 -10.38
N ILE A 92 -3.21 14.19 -9.39
CA ILE A 92 -4.38 15.07 -9.18
C ILE A 92 -4.55 16.06 -10.34
N ALA A 93 -3.45 16.56 -10.92
CA ALA A 93 -3.52 17.45 -12.08
C ALA A 93 -4.08 16.74 -13.33
N ASP A 94 -3.75 15.47 -13.54
CA ASP A 94 -4.34 14.64 -14.61
C ASP A 94 -5.81 14.29 -14.32
N ARG A 95 -6.12 13.93 -13.07
CA ARG A 95 -7.46 13.50 -12.62
C ARG A 95 -7.83 14.12 -11.28
N PRO A 96 -8.49 15.29 -11.28
CA PRO A 96 -8.85 16.00 -10.05
C PRO A 96 -9.76 15.18 -9.10
N GLU A 97 -10.57 14.27 -9.63
CA GLU A 97 -11.45 13.39 -8.84
C GLU A 97 -10.68 12.44 -7.90
N LEU A 98 -9.40 12.18 -8.16
CA LEU A 98 -8.56 11.33 -7.31
C LEU A 98 -8.38 11.89 -5.89
N LYS A 99 -8.64 13.18 -5.65
CA LYS A 99 -8.69 13.73 -4.28
C LYS A 99 -9.67 12.97 -3.38
N GLN A 100 -10.74 12.43 -3.98
CA GLN A 100 -11.77 11.64 -3.29
C GLN A 100 -11.63 10.14 -3.50
N ALA A 101 -10.48 9.66 -4.00
CA ALA A 101 -10.24 8.25 -4.18
C ALA A 101 -10.29 7.50 -2.84
N LEU A 102 -10.85 6.29 -2.88
CA LEU A 102 -10.93 5.38 -1.74
C LEU A 102 -9.96 4.23 -1.97
N GLY A 103 -9.12 3.97 -0.97
CA GLY A 103 -8.20 2.84 -0.92
C GLY A 103 -8.83 1.63 -0.23
N PRO A 104 -8.00 0.70 0.27
CA PRO A 104 -8.45 -0.42 1.08
C PRO A 104 -9.37 0.03 2.22
N HIS A 105 -10.38 -0.77 2.52
CA HIS A 105 -11.40 -0.53 3.54
C HIS A 105 -12.21 0.76 3.34
N GLY A 106 -12.22 1.30 2.12
CA GLY A 106 -12.87 2.57 1.82
C GLY A 106 -12.17 3.77 2.45
N ILE A 107 -10.90 3.65 2.83
CA ILE A 107 -10.15 4.71 3.50
C ILE A 107 -9.80 5.81 2.47
N PRO A 108 -10.16 7.08 2.72
CA PRO A 108 -9.87 8.16 1.77
C PRO A 108 -8.37 8.38 1.54
N LEU A 109 -8.01 8.85 0.35
CA LEU A 109 -6.63 9.22 0.02
C LEU A 109 -6.02 10.22 1.02
N LEU A 110 -6.82 11.21 1.45
CA LEU A 110 -6.40 12.17 2.49
C LEU A 110 -6.00 11.47 3.80
N ALA A 111 -6.72 10.43 4.21
CA ALA A 111 -6.42 9.72 5.45
C ALA A 111 -5.06 9.00 5.40
N HIS A 112 -4.65 8.51 4.22
CA HIS A 112 -3.32 7.93 4.03
C HIS A 112 -2.23 9.00 4.16
N ALA A 113 -2.43 10.19 3.58
CA ALA A 113 -1.51 11.31 3.76
C ALA A 113 -1.42 11.74 5.23
N VAL A 114 -2.54 11.79 5.95
CA VAL A 114 -2.56 12.09 7.40
C VAL A 114 -1.82 11.02 8.20
N ALA A 115 -2.01 9.74 7.87
CA ALA A 115 -1.29 8.63 8.51
C ALA A 115 0.24 8.72 8.30
N GLY A 116 0.68 9.37 7.21
CA GLY A 116 2.08 9.64 6.90
C GLY A 116 2.77 10.69 7.78
N GLY A 117 2.03 11.40 8.65
CA GLY A 117 2.62 12.33 9.61
C GLY A 117 3.27 13.56 8.98
N GLU A 118 4.35 14.03 9.61
CA GLU A 118 5.04 15.28 9.23
C GLU A 118 5.57 15.23 7.79
N GLU A 119 6.13 14.08 7.39
CA GLU A 119 6.68 13.84 6.05
C GLU A 119 5.63 13.98 4.95
N ALA A 120 4.36 13.70 5.25
CA ALA A 120 3.25 13.78 4.30
C ALA A 120 2.37 15.03 4.48
N SER A 121 2.75 15.96 5.36
CA SER A 121 1.97 17.17 5.66
C SER A 121 1.63 18.00 4.43
N ALA A 122 2.57 18.19 3.50
CA ALA A 122 2.34 18.92 2.26
C ALA A 122 1.34 18.20 1.33
N VAL A 123 1.36 16.86 1.30
CA VAL A 123 0.37 16.07 0.56
C VAL A 123 -1.00 16.19 1.22
N ALA A 124 -1.07 16.11 2.55
CA ALA A 124 -2.33 16.28 3.27
C ALA A 124 -2.94 17.66 3.00
N ALA A 125 -2.13 18.72 2.98
CA ALA A 125 -2.58 20.07 2.63
C ALA A 125 -3.08 20.19 1.17
N LEU A 126 -2.44 19.52 0.22
CA LEU A 126 -2.88 19.47 -1.18
C LEU A 126 -4.27 18.79 -1.33
N LEU A 127 -4.55 17.79 -0.50
CA LEU A 127 -5.74 16.95 -0.56
C LEU A 127 -6.94 17.48 0.24
N GLN A 128 -6.74 18.51 1.08
CA GLN A 128 -7.83 19.28 1.71
C GLN A 128 -8.60 20.11 0.69
#